data_AF-A0A971V5L0-F1
#
_entry.id   AF-A0A971V5L0-F1
#
_cell.length_a   1.000
_cell.length_b   1.000
_cell.length_c   1.000
_cell.angle_alpha   90.00
_cell.angle_beta   90.00
_cell.angle_gamma   90.00
#
_symmetry.space_group_name_H-M   'P 1'
#
loop_
_entity.id
_entity.type
_entity.pdbx_description
1 polymer ?
#
loop_
_entity_poly.entity_id
_entity_poly.type
_entity_poly.pdbx_seq_one_letter_code
_entity_poly.pdbx_strand_id
1 'polypeptide(L)'
;MKVKIMKAYISQYIDEVVKILDMSKEDTTLSYLEDFEIELEKKITFFMHERLIHLIVTVLFAILEIISLATLTISISLPMIILCVLFLVLLVPYVLHYYFLENSVQKLYKLRDALLERVKSISDK
;
A
#
# COMPACT_ATOMS: atom_id res chain seq x y z
N MET A 1 -13.12 6.10 -4.87
CA MET A 1 -12.72 6.21 -6.30
C MET A 1 -11.23 5.91 -6.56
N LYS A 2 -10.30 6.22 -5.63
CA LYS A 2 -8.84 5.98 -5.83
C LYS A 2 -8.39 4.50 -5.82
N VAL A 3 -9.06 3.63 -5.04
CA VAL A 3 -8.65 2.22 -4.87
C VAL A 3 -8.74 1.37 -6.15
N LYS A 4 -9.82 1.51 -6.94
CA LYS A 4 -10.01 0.72 -8.18
C LYS A 4 -9.01 1.10 -9.28
N ILE A 5 -8.72 2.40 -9.42
CA ILE A 5 -7.77 2.91 -10.41
C ILE A 5 -6.34 2.48 -10.03
N MET A 6 -5.99 2.58 -8.74
CA MET A 6 -4.69 2.12 -8.25
C MET A 6 -4.50 0.61 -8.43
N LYS A 7 -5.53 -0.20 -8.16
CA LYS A 7 -5.49 -1.65 -8.43
C LYS A 7 -5.20 -1.97 -9.89
N ALA A 8 -5.91 -1.32 -10.81
CA ALA A 8 -5.74 -1.53 -12.25
C ALA A 8 -4.35 -1.10 -12.71
N TYR A 9 -3.86 0.04 -12.22
CA TYR A 9 -2.52 0.56 -12.51
C TYR A 9 -1.41 -0.37 -11.99
N ILE A 10 -1.51 -0.84 -10.74
CA ILE A 10 -0.54 -1.78 -10.16
C ILE A 10 -0.57 -3.11 -10.90
N SER A 11 -1.75 -3.61 -11.30
CA SER A 11 -1.86 -4.85 -12.07
C SER A 11 -1.21 -4.72 -13.43
N GLN A 12 -1.47 -3.63 -14.16
CA GLN A 12 -0.82 -3.36 -15.45
C GLN A 12 0.70 -3.24 -15.31
N TYR A 13 1.17 -2.56 -14.27
CA TYR A 13 2.60 -2.42 -14.01
C TYR A 13 3.23 -3.78 -13.66
N ILE A 14 2.57 -4.60 -12.83
CA ILE A 14 3.04 -5.97 -12.53
C ILE A 14 3.10 -6.82 -13.80
N ASP A 15 2.09 -6.77 -14.66
CA ASP A 15 2.07 -7.51 -15.92
C ASP A 15 3.20 -7.06 -16.85
N GLU A 16 3.52 -5.77 -16.88
CA GLU A 16 4.67 -5.21 -17.61
C GLU A 16 5.99 -5.73 -17.07
N VAL A 17 6.16 -5.80 -15.74
CA VAL A 17 7.39 -6.34 -15.13
C VAL A 17 7.52 -7.83 -15.39
N VAL A 18 6.45 -8.61 -15.23
CA VAL A 18 6.45 -10.04 -15.53
C VAL A 18 6.83 -10.28 -16.98
N LYS A 19 6.34 -9.44 -17.90
CA LYS A 19 6.72 -9.52 -19.31
C LYS A 19 8.22 -9.27 -19.52
N ILE A 20 8.81 -8.29 -18.85
CA ILE A 20 10.27 -8.03 -18.89
C ILE A 20 11.06 -9.18 -18.26
N LEU A 21 10.53 -9.79 -17.19
CA LEU A 21 11.08 -11.00 -16.58
C LEU A 21 10.94 -12.24 -17.48
N ASP A 22 10.02 -12.28 -18.42
CA ASP A 22 9.87 -13.41 -19.37
C ASP A 22 10.65 -13.20 -20.67
N MET A 23 11.21 -12.01 -20.93
CA MET A 23 12.02 -11.75 -22.13
C MET A 23 13.35 -12.52 -22.12
N SER A 24 14.00 -12.71 -23.27
CA SER A 24 15.31 -13.36 -23.37
C SER A 24 16.41 -12.52 -22.69
N LYS A 25 17.44 -13.17 -22.12
CA LYS A 25 18.64 -12.51 -21.56
C LYS A 25 19.39 -11.69 -22.61
N GLU A 26 19.29 -12.03 -23.88
CA GLU A 26 20.01 -11.35 -24.98
C GLU A 26 19.33 -10.04 -25.43
N ASP A 27 18.02 -9.90 -25.19
CA ASP A 27 17.27 -8.70 -25.58
C ASP A 27 17.24 -7.61 -24.49
N THR A 28 17.72 -7.93 -23.27
CA THR A 28 17.56 -7.06 -22.09
C THR A 28 18.89 -6.41 -21.71
N THR A 29 19.02 -5.12 -21.97
CA THR A 29 20.21 -4.34 -21.60
C THR A 29 20.18 -4.00 -20.10
N LEU A 30 21.30 -4.23 -19.40
CA LEU A 30 21.44 -4.05 -17.94
C LEU A 30 21.00 -2.66 -17.45
N SER A 31 21.33 -1.60 -18.20
CA SER A 31 20.90 -0.23 -17.90
C SER A 31 19.38 -0.06 -17.81
N TYR A 32 18.59 -0.81 -18.59
CA TYR A 32 17.13 -0.72 -18.53
C TYR A 32 16.58 -1.43 -17.28
N LEU A 33 17.28 -2.45 -16.77
CA LEU A 33 16.89 -3.14 -15.53
C LEU A 33 17.21 -2.28 -14.30
N GLU A 34 18.34 -1.56 -14.32
CA GLU A 34 18.72 -0.62 -13.26
C GLU A 34 17.74 0.57 -13.20
N ASP A 35 17.41 1.17 -14.35
CA ASP A 35 16.39 2.25 -14.42
C ASP A 35 15.03 1.77 -13.91
N PHE A 36 14.67 0.52 -14.23
CA PHE A 36 13.44 -0.10 -13.78
C PHE A 36 13.41 -0.34 -12.26
N GLU A 37 14.52 -0.80 -11.67
CA GLU A 37 14.67 -0.98 -10.23
C GLU A 37 14.41 0.34 -9.48
N ILE A 38 15.02 1.44 -9.97
CA ILE A 38 14.83 2.78 -9.40
C ILE A 38 13.35 3.20 -9.45
N GLU A 39 12.62 2.92 -10.53
CA GLU A 39 11.19 3.21 -10.60
C GLU A 39 10.35 2.37 -9.63
N LEU A 40 10.68 1.09 -9.51
CA LEU A 40 9.99 0.17 -8.61
C LEU A 40 10.19 0.59 -7.15
N GLU A 41 11.41 0.96 -6.76
CA GLU A 41 11.71 1.46 -5.41
C GLU A 41 10.95 2.74 -5.08
N LYS A 42 10.87 3.69 -6.03
CA LYS A 42 10.06 4.92 -5.86
C LYS A 42 8.58 4.58 -5.63
N LYS A 43 8.02 3.65 -6.41
CA LYS A 43 6.64 3.19 -6.25
C LYS A 43 6.41 2.50 -4.90
N ILE A 44 7.31 1.59 -4.50
CA ILE A 44 7.25 0.95 -3.18
C ILE A 44 7.25 2.00 -2.07
N THR A 45 8.15 2.98 -2.16
CA THR A 45 8.28 4.06 -1.18
C THR A 45 7.01 4.91 -1.09
N PHE A 46 6.38 5.23 -2.23
CA PHE A 46 5.10 5.94 -2.27
C PHE A 46 3.99 5.17 -1.54
N PHE A 47 3.85 3.87 -1.81
CA PHE A 47 2.84 3.03 -1.13
C PHE A 47 3.13 2.86 0.37
N MET A 48 4.41 2.78 0.75
CA MET A 48 4.84 2.76 2.14
C MET A 48 4.45 4.04 2.87
N HIS A 49 4.65 5.21 2.25
CA HIS A 49 4.21 6.50 2.80
C HIS A 49 2.70 6.57 2.97
N GLU A 50 1.94 6.17 1.95
CA GLU A 50 0.48 6.18 2.03
C GLU A 50 -0.02 5.27 3.17
N ARG A 51 0.58 4.09 3.34
CA ARG A 51 0.26 3.16 4.43
C ARG A 51 0.57 3.75 5.81
N LEU A 52 1.72 4.41 5.96
CA LEU A 52 2.10 5.05 7.21
C LEU A 52 1.12 6.17 7.60
N ILE A 53 0.76 7.03 6.64
CA ILE A 53 -0.22 8.10 6.87
C ILE A 53 -1.58 7.51 7.25
N HIS A 54 -2.04 6.47 6.55
CA HIS A 54 -3.29 5.80 6.91
C HIS A 54 -3.25 5.19 8.31
N LEU A 55 -2.14 4.58 8.70
CA LEU A 55 -1.98 4.02 10.05
C LEU A 55 -2.07 5.12 11.12
N ILE A 56 -1.33 6.23 10.94
CA ILE A 56 -1.33 7.36 11.88
C ILE A 56 -2.75 7.92 12.04
N VAL A 57 -3.43 8.16 10.92
CA VAL A 57 -4.80 8.71 10.94
C VAL A 57 -5.78 7.72 11.58
N THR A 58 -5.65 6.41 11.31
CA THR A 58 -6.51 5.37 11.89
C THR A 58 -6.29 5.25 13.41
N VAL A 59 -5.04 5.28 13.87
CA VAL A 59 -4.71 5.24 15.30
C VAL A 59 -5.23 6.48 16.02
N LEU A 60 -5.10 7.66 15.41
CA LEU A 60 -5.65 8.90 15.96
C LEU A 60 -7.17 8.79 16.16
N PHE A 61 -7.91 8.34 15.13
CA PHE A 61 -9.35 8.15 15.25
C PHE A 61 -9.73 7.05 16.25
N ALA A 62 -8.95 5.96 16.34
CA ALA A 62 -9.18 4.92 17.34
C ALA A 62 -9.04 5.45 18.77
N ILE A 63 -8.05 6.31 19.03
CA ILE A 63 -7.87 6.96 20.35
C ILE A 63 -9.05 7.89 20.64
N LEU A 64 -9.46 8.72 19.67
CA LEU A 64 -10.61 9.61 19.83
C LEU A 64 -11.92 8.84 20.06
N GLU A 65 -12.09 7.69 19.42
CA GLU A 65 -13.24 6.81 19.62
C GLU A 65 -13.25 6.23 21.04
N ILE A 66 -12.11 5.74 21.53
CA ILE A 66 -12.00 5.23 22.91
C ILE A 66 -12.33 6.33 23.93
N ILE A 67 -11.84 7.55 23.72
CA ILE A 67 -12.16 8.71 24.58
C ILE A 67 -13.66 9.03 24.53
N SER A 68 -14.25 9.03 23.34
CA SER A 68 -15.68 9.33 23.14
C SER A 68 -16.59 8.26 23.77
N LEU A 69 -16.19 6.99 23.69
CA LEU A 69 -16.86 5.90 24.39
C LEU A 69 -16.73 6.04 25.91
N ALA A 70 -15.55 6.43 26.41
CA ALA A 70 -15.33 6.64 27.84
C ALA A 70 -16.21 7.78 28.38
N THR A 71 -16.34 8.91 27.66
CA THR A 71 -17.20 10.02 28.08
C THR A 71 -18.68 9.64 28.08
N LEU A 72 -19.12 8.78 27.15
CA LEU A 72 -20.48 8.27 27.10
C LEU A 72 -20.87 7.47 28.36
N THR A 73 -19.90 6.81 29.02
CA THR A 73 -20.15 6.08 30.29
C THR A 73 -20.45 7.01 31.47
N ILE A 74 -19.97 8.26 31.42
CA ILE A 74 -20.17 9.26 32.48
C ILE A 74 -21.49 10.01 32.25
N SER A 75 -21.75 10.42 31.00
CA SER A 75 -22.96 11.14 30.64
C SER A 75 -23.42 10.75 29.24
N ILE A 76 -24.60 10.13 29.17
CA ILE A 76 -25.22 9.76 27.91
C ILE A 76 -25.92 10.99 27.35
N SER A 77 -25.42 11.49 26.22
CA SER A 77 -26.05 12.58 25.48
C SER A 77 -26.16 12.23 24.00
N LEU A 78 -27.28 12.62 23.38
CA LEU A 78 -27.55 12.33 21.96
C LEU A 78 -26.41 12.83 21.03
N PRO A 79 -25.82 14.02 21.23
CA PRO A 79 -24.68 14.47 20.42
C PRO A 79 -23.46 13.55 20.53
N MET A 80 -23.16 12.99 21.70
CA MET A 80 -22.02 12.09 21.90
C MET A 80 -22.21 10.74 21.21
N ILE A 81 -23.45 10.22 21.19
CA ILE A 81 -23.78 8.99 20.45
C ILE A 81 -23.54 9.20 18.95
N ILE A 82 -24.01 10.33 18.40
CA ILE A 82 -23.79 10.66 16.99
C ILE A 82 -22.29 10.78 16.68
N LEU A 83 -21.52 11.39 17.58
CA LEU A 83 -20.07 11.52 17.43
C LEU A 83 -19.35 10.17 17.41
N CYS A 84 -19.70 9.23 18.30
CA CYS A 84 -19.13 7.88 18.31
C CYS A 84 -19.48 7.13 17.02
N VAL A 85 -20.75 7.19 16.58
CA VAL A 85 -21.17 6.55 15.32
C VAL A 85 -20.40 7.13 14.13
N LEU A 86 -20.17 8.45 14.12
CA LEU A 86 -19.38 9.10 13.08
C LEU A 86 -17.95 8.54 13.04
N PHE A 87 -17.26 8.48 14.18
CA PHE A 87 -15.91 7.92 14.25
C PHE A 87 -15.86 6.44 13.86
N LEU A 88 -16.85 5.64 14.28
CA LEU A 88 -16.95 4.23 13.88
C LEU A 88 -17.13 4.06 12.37
N VAL A 89 -18.00 4.86 11.74
CA VAL A 89 -18.19 4.88 10.28
C VAL A 89 -16.93 5.32 9.55
N LEU A 90 -16.10 6.18 10.14
CA LEU A 90 -14.80 6.55 9.58
C LEU A 90 -13.75 5.44 9.78
N LEU A 91 -13.76 4.73 10.91
CA LEU A 91 -12.75 3.72 11.23
C LEU A 91 -12.78 2.52 10.27
N VAL A 92 -13.98 1.99 9.99
CA VAL A 92 -14.17 0.81 9.13
C VAL A 92 -13.53 0.94 7.73
N PRO A 93 -13.84 1.97 6.92
CA PRO A 93 -13.23 2.14 5.61
C PRO A 93 -11.72 2.41 5.69
N TYR A 94 -11.24 3.06 6.75
CA TYR A 94 -9.81 3.31 6.95
C TYR A 94 -9.03 2.01 7.20
N VAL A 95 -9.54 1.10 8.03
CA VAL A 95 -8.95 -0.22 8.27
C VAL A 95 -8.96 -1.06 6.99
N LEU A 96 -10.08 -1.08 6.25
CA LEU A 96 -10.16 -1.81 4.97
C LEU A 96 -9.17 -1.28 3.93
N HIS A 97 -8.99 0.04 3.86
CA HIS A 97 -8.02 0.65 2.95
C HIS A 97 -6.58 0.28 3.31
N TYR A 98 -6.27 0.22 4.61
CA TYR A 98 -4.95 -0.21 5.09
C TYR A 98 -4.60 -1.63 4.61
N TYR A 99 -5.51 -2.60 4.78
CA TYR A 99 -5.30 -3.97 4.31
C TYR A 99 -5.09 -4.06 2.79
N PHE A 100 -5.80 -3.23 2.03
CA PHE A 100 -5.63 -3.20 0.58
C PHE A 100 -4.22 -2.70 0.18
N LEU A 101 -3.74 -1.63 0.83
CA LEU A 101 -2.40 -1.10 0.58
C LEU A 101 -1.32 -2.12 0.93
N GLU A 102 -1.46 -2.77 2.08
CA GLU A 102 -0.48 -3.76 2.54
C GLU A 102 -0.33 -4.94 1.58
N ASN A 103 -1.45 -5.48 1.09
CA ASN A 103 -1.44 -6.55 0.09
C ASN A 103 -0.76 -6.13 -1.22
N SER A 104 -0.88 -4.86 -1.60
CA SER A 104 -0.27 -4.33 -2.83
C SER A 104 1.24 -4.17 -2.68
N VAL A 105 1.69 -3.64 -1.55
CA VAL A 105 3.10 -3.51 -1.20
C VAL A 105 3.79 -4.88 -1.13
N GLN A 106 3.15 -5.89 -0.54
CA GLN A 106 3.71 -7.25 -0.49
C GLN A 106 3.94 -7.85 -1.88
N LYS A 107 3.07 -7.58 -2.85
CA LYS A 107 3.27 -8.01 -4.25
C LYS A 107 4.46 -7.30 -4.89
N LEU A 108 4.59 -5.99 -4.68
CA LEU A 108 5.70 -5.20 -5.22
C LEU A 108 7.05 -5.67 -4.64
N TYR A 109 7.11 -6.08 -3.36
CA TYR A 109 8.33 -6.64 -2.79
C TYR A 109 8.75 -7.95 -3.44
N LYS A 110 7.82 -8.89 -3.64
CA LYS A 110 8.11 -10.15 -4.35
C LYS A 110 8.65 -9.91 -5.76
N LEU A 111 8.12 -8.89 -6.42
CA LEU A 111 8.54 -8.51 -7.76
C LEU A 111 9.95 -7.92 -7.79
N ARG A 112 10.27 -7.08 -6.80
CA ARG A 112 11.62 -6.54 -6.61
C ARG A 112 12.62 -7.67 -6.39
N ASP A 113 12.29 -8.63 -5.53
CA ASP A 113 13.19 -9.74 -5.22
C ASP A 113 13.46 -10.60 -6.49
N ALA A 114 12.43 -10.86 -7.30
CA ALA A 114 12.58 -11.55 -8.59
C ALA A 114 13.44 -10.77 -9.61
N LEU A 115 13.32 -9.44 -9.63
CA LEU A 115 14.16 -8.56 -10.45
C LEU A 115 15.63 -8.61 -10.03
N LEU A 116 15.90 -8.51 -8.73
CA LEU A 116 17.26 -8.58 -8.19
C LEU A 116 17.94 -9.91 -8.52
N GLU A 117 17.21 -11.03 -8.39
CA GLU A 117 17.72 -12.35 -8.79
C GLU A 117 18.08 -12.40 -10.28
N ARG A 118 17.25 -11.78 -11.13
CA ARG A 118 17.50 -11.73 -12.57
C ARG A 118 18.70 -10.86 -12.93
N VAL A 119 18.82 -9.67 -12.35
CA VAL A 119 19.97 -8.77 -12.53
C VAL A 119 21.26 -9.47 -12.14
N LYS A 120 21.29 -10.14 -10.99
CA LYS A 120 22.45 -10.93 -10.54
C LYS A 120 22.80 -12.04 -11.53
N SER A 121 21.79 -12.75 -12.06
CA SER A 121 22.00 -13.82 -13.04
C SER A 121 22.51 -13.34 -14.41
N ILE A 122 22.39 -12.05 -14.72
CA ILE A 122 22.91 -11.43 -15.95
C ILE A 122 24.31 -10.87 -15.68
N SER A 123 24.55 -10.29 -14.50
CA SER A 123 25.87 -9.76 -14.10
C SER A 123 26.93 -10.84 -13.82
N ASP A 124 26.52 -12.04 -13.39
CA ASP A 124 27.45 -13.16 -13.11
C ASP A 124 27.87 -13.93 -14.38
N LYS A 125 27.43 -13.49 -15.57
CA LYS A 125 27.69 -14.12 -16.88
C LYS A 125 28.67 -13.30 -17.70
#